data_AF-A0A4U1ML62-F1
#
_entry.id   AF-A0A4U1ML62-F1
#
_cell.length_a   1.000
_cell.length_b   1.000
_cell.length_c   1.000
_cell.angle_alpha   90.00
_cell.angle_beta   90.00
_cell.angle_gamma   90.00
#
_symmetry.space_group_name_H-M   'P 1'
#
loop_
_entity.id
_entity.type
_entity.pdbx_description
1 polymer ?
#
loop_
_entity_poly.entity_id
_entity_poly.type
_entity_poly.pdbx_seq_one_letter_code
_entity_poly.pdbx_strand_id
1 'polypeptide(L)'
;MGEGNWDLQEMKRLKKKLLIQNNLGMLVVFALLWFFVEVATVSAPIILGVLCAILWLIVVNLLFTLLTGKVIGTRAMQRVQTFEIERRGKKQWKIKASIGLLLLLVIAIGLTVMVVVSDIGSVPLDFPNDSFAFIGAWLGMNLGQIRQIRKLGKEISQGSKGKNEIEL
;
A
#
# COMPACT_ATOMS: atom_id res chain seq x y z
N MET A 1 21.87 -18.74 -2.67
CA MET A 1 20.92 -19.82 -2.38
C MET A 1 20.88 -20.01 -0.89
N GLY A 2 19.92 -19.35 -0.24
CA GLY A 2 19.42 -19.77 1.06
C GLY A 2 17.95 -20.01 0.78
N GLU A 3 17.58 -21.25 0.50
CA GLU A 3 16.18 -21.60 0.38
C GLU A 3 15.63 -21.59 1.81
N GLY A 4 15.31 -20.38 2.31
CA GLY A 4 14.46 -20.27 3.48
C GLY A 4 13.22 -21.10 3.17
N ASN A 5 13.00 -22.17 3.94
CA ASN A 5 11.86 -23.06 3.81
C ASN A 5 10.60 -22.30 4.25
N TRP A 6 10.21 -21.32 3.44
CA TRP A 6 9.09 -20.45 3.71
C TRP A 6 7.82 -21.26 3.45
N ASP A 7 7.01 -21.43 4.49
CA ASP A 7 5.67 -21.98 4.32
C ASP A 7 4.84 -21.01 3.45
N LEU A 8 4.73 -21.36 2.16
CA LEU A 8 4.00 -20.58 1.16
C LEU A 8 2.50 -20.47 1.53
N GLN A 9 1.96 -21.46 2.25
CA GLN A 9 0.59 -21.44 2.73
C GLN A 9 0.42 -20.46 3.89
N GLU A 10 1.38 -20.42 4.82
CA GLU A 10 1.46 -19.39 5.86
C GLU A 10 1.56 -17.98 5.24
N MET A 11 2.46 -17.79 4.27
CA MET A 11 2.63 -16.50 3.57
C MET A 11 1.35 -16.07 2.84
N LYS A 12 0.64 -17.00 2.20
CA LYS A 12 -0.65 -16.73 1.56
C LYS A 12 -1.71 -16.26 2.56
N ARG A 13 -1.78 -16.89 3.74
CA ARG A 13 -2.70 -16.50 4.83
C ARG A 13 -2.34 -15.12 5.38
N LEU A 14 -1.06 -14.85 5.62
CA LEU A 14 -0.58 -13.54 6.10
C LEU A 14 -0.90 -12.41 5.12
N LYS A 15 -0.65 -12.60 3.81
CA LYS A 15 -0.99 -11.61 2.78
C LYS A 15 -2.49 -11.34 2.71
N LYS A 16 -3.34 -12.38 2.85
CA LYS A 16 -4.80 -12.18 2.91
C LYS A 16 -5.21 -11.39 4.15
N LYS A 17 -4.64 -11.67 5.32
CA LYS A 17 -4.95 -10.94 6.55
C LYS A 17 -4.57 -9.46 6.43
N LEU A 18 -3.38 -9.17 5.90
CA LEU A 18 -2.94 -7.80 5.64
C LEU A 18 -3.83 -7.09 4.62
N LEU A 19 -4.30 -7.78 3.56
CA LEU A 19 -5.25 -7.23 2.59
C LEU A 19 -6.57 -6.80 3.27
N ILE A 20 -7.12 -7.66 4.12
CA ILE A 20 -8.36 -7.36 4.87
C ILE A 20 -8.14 -6.19 5.82
N GLN A 21 -7.03 -6.18 6.57
CA GLN A 21 -6.69 -5.08 7.47
C GLN A 21 -6.53 -3.75 6.71
N ASN A 22 -5.87 -3.77 5.55
CA ASN A 22 -5.69 -2.58 4.73
C ASN A 22 -7.02 -2.06 4.17
N ASN A 23 -7.91 -2.95 3.73
CA ASN A 23 -9.25 -2.56 3.29
C ASN A 23 -10.11 -2.00 4.40
N LEU A 24 -10.05 -2.60 5.59
CA LEU A 24 -10.75 -2.08 6.76
C LEU A 24 -10.21 -0.69 7.15
N GLY A 25 -8.89 -0.52 7.13
CA GLY A 25 -8.26 0.78 7.37
C GLY A 25 -8.71 1.84 6.35
N MET A 26 -8.74 1.49 5.07
CA MET A 26 -9.23 2.39 4.02
C MET A 26 -10.69 2.75 4.21
N LEU A 27 -11.55 1.80 4.58
CA LEU A 27 -12.97 2.08 4.89
C LEU A 27 -13.11 3.07 6.05
N VAL A 28 -12.30 2.92 7.11
CA VAL A 28 -12.29 3.86 8.23
C VAL A 28 -11.85 5.26 7.77
N VAL A 29 -10.81 5.36 6.94
CA VAL A 29 -10.37 6.64 6.36
C VAL A 29 -11.48 7.28 5.53
N PHE A 30 -12.17 6.52 4.69
CA PHE A 30 -13.32 6.99 3.93
C PHE A 30 -14.45 7.51 4.83
N ALA A 31 -14.81 6.76 5.87
CA ALA A 31 -15.85 7.15 6.82
C ALA A 31 -15.47 8.44 7.57
N LEU A 32 -14.19 8.59 7.95
CA LEU A 32 -13.69 9.81 8.58
C LEU A 32 -13.72 11.01 7.63
N LEU A 33 -13.29 10.84 6.38
CA LEU A 33 -13.35 11.91 5.38
C LEU A 33 -14.80 12.36 5.15
N TRP A 34 -15.73 11.42 4.97
CA TRP A 34 -17.16 11.71 4.88
C TRP A 34 -17.66 12.48 6.10
N PHE A 35 -17.36 12.00 7.31
CA PHE A 35 -17.77 12.66 8.55
C PHE A 35 -17.21 14.09 8.66
N PHE A 36 -15.94 14.29 8.33
CA PHE A 36 -15.31 15.60 8.43
C PHE A 36 -15.84 16.60 7.41
N VAL A 37 -16.18 16.15 6.20
CA VAL A 37 -16.72 17.01 5.13
C VAL A 37 -18.21 17.31 5.38
N GLU A 38 -19.04 16.28 5.57
CA GLU A 38 -20.50 16.42 5.57
C GLU A 38 -21.08 16.76 6.94
N VAL A 39 -20.51 16.24 8.02
CA VAL A 39 -21.09 16.36 9.37
C VAL A 39 -20.39 17.46 10.16
N ALA A 40 -19.07 17.44 10.20
CA ALA A 40 -18.27 18.39 10.98
C ALA A 40 -17.93 19.68 10.21
N THR A 41 -18.30 19.76 8.92
CA THR A 41 -18.09 20.90 8.02
C THR A 41 -16.68 21.50 8.12
N VAL A 42 -15.69 20.62 8.28
CA VAL A 42 -14.29 21.02 8.40
C VAL A 42 -13.84 21.60 7.08
N SER A 43 -13.22 22.77 7.14
CA SER A 43 -12.73 23.46 5.96
C SER A 43 -11.77 22.58 5.15
N ALA A 44 -11.94 22.56 3.83
CA ALA A 44 -11.11 21.83 2.88
C ALA A 44 -9.57 21.98 3.07
N PRO A 45 -9.03 23.17 3.40
CA PRO A 45 -7.59 23.34 3.61
C PRO A 45 -7.05 22.48 4.76
N ILE A 46 -7.84 22.29 5.84
CA ILE A 46 -7.43 21.48 7.00
C ILE A 46 -7.35 20.01 6.59
N ILE A 47 -8.36 19.51 5.87
CA ILE A 47 -8.39 18.11 5.42
C ILE A 47 -7.22 17.83 4.46
N LEU A 48 -7.01 18.71 3.49
CA LEU A 48 -5.89 18.59 2.54
C LEU A 48 -4.53 18.72 3.22
N GLY A 49 -4.40 19.60 4.22
CA GLY A 49 -3.20 19.74 5.03
C GLY A 49 -2.87 18.46 5.82
N VAL A 50 -3.87 17.83 6.44
CA VAL A 50 -3.70 16.54 7.14
C VAL A 50 -3.32 15.43 6.16
N LEU A 51 -3.99 15.33 5.00
CA LEU A 51 -3.64 14.35 3.96
C LEU A 51 -2.21 14.58 3.45
N CYS A 52 -1.81 15.84 3.26
CA CYS A 52 -0.45 16.20 2.87
C CYS A 52 0.58 15.74 3.92
N ALA A 53 0.32 15.98 5.20
CA ALA A 53 1.18 15.52 6.30
C ALA A 53 1.30 13.99 6.32
N ILE A 54 0.19 13.26 6.16
CA ILE A 54 0.18 11.78 6.08
C ILE A 54 1.03 11.31 4.89
N LEU A 55 0.90 11.96 3.72
CA LEU A 55 1.63 11.59 2.51
C LEU A 55 3.14 11.81 2.68
N TRP A 56 3.55 12.91 3.30
CA TRP A 56 4.95 13.14 3.67
C TRP A 56 5.48 12.10 4.68
N LEU A 57 4.69 11.71 5.67
CA LEU A 57 5.07 10.63 6.59
C LEU A 57 5.30 9.30 5.85
N ILE A 58 4.48 8.99 4.85
CA ILE A 58 4.68 7.80 4.00
C ILE A 58 5.98 7.90 3.21
N VAL A 59 6.27 9.06 2.61
CA VAL A 59 7.53 9.31 1.87
C VAL A 59 8.74 9.11 2.77
N VAL A 60 8.73 9.72 3.97
CA VAL A 60 9.84 9.59 4.94
C VAL A 60 10.01 8.14 5.39
N ASN A 61 8.92 7.42 5.68
CA ASN A 61 8.99 6.00 6.04
C ASN A 61 9.53 5.12 4.92
N LEU A 62 9.17 5.40 3.66
CA LEU A 62 9.66 4.66 2.51
C LEU A 62 11.14 4.96 2.25
N LEU A 63 11.56 6.22 2.38
CA LEU A 63 12.96 6.64 2.29
C LEU A 63 13.79 5.97 3.39
N PHE A 64 13.33 5.99 4.63
CA PHE A 64 13.96 5.29 5.74
C PHE A 64 14.12 3.79 5.46
N THR A 65 13.07 3.15 4.93
CA THR A 65 13.10 1.72 4.59
C THR A 65 14.10 1.42 3.46
N LEU A 66 14.21 2.31 2.47
CA LEU A 66 15.17 2.16 1.38
C LEU A 66 16.63 2.32 1.84
N LEU A 67 16.89 3.27 2.75
CA LEU A 67 18.21 3.55 3.30
C LEU A 67 18.67 2.47 4.28
N THR A 68 17.81 2.11 5.24
CA THR A 68 18.17 1.18 6.33
C THR A 68 17.92 -0.29 5.98
N GLY A 69 17.10 -0.56 4.95
CA GLY A 69 16.59 -1.89 4.66
C GLY A 69 15.63 -2.43 5.72
N LYS A 70 15.31 -1.65 6.76
CA LYS A 70 14.41 -2.03 7.85
C LYS A 70 13.04 -1.42 7.60
N VAL A 71 12.01 -2.25 7.69
CA VAL A 71 10.63 -1.84 7.49
C VAL A 71 10.04 -1.41 8.83
N ILE A 72 9.53 -0.18 8.87
CA ILE A 72 8.72 0.31 9.99
C ILE A 72 7.31 -0.26 9.82
N GLY A 73 6.88 -1.14 10.73
CA GLY A 73 5.56 -1.76 10.65
C GLY A 73 5.42 -2.97 11.57
N THR A 74 4.28 -3.66 11.45
CA THR A 74 4.00 -4.86 12.24
C THR A 74 4.93 -6.02 11.85
N ARG A 75 5.18 -6.95 12.78
CA ARG A 75 5.99 -8.16 12.51
C ARG A 75 5.50 -8.94 11.28
N ALA A 76 4.17 -8.96 11.07
CA ALA A 76 3.57 -9.61 9.90
C ALA A 76 3.96 -8.91 8.59
N MET A 77 3.94 -7.58 8.57
CA MET A 77 4.34 -6.77 7.40
C MET A 77 5.83 -6.90 7.09
N GLN A 78 6.67 -6.88 8.14
CA GLN A 78 8.11 -7.15 8.01
C GLN A 78 8.37 -8.53 7.39
N ARG A 79 7.72 -9.58 7.88
CA ARG A 79 7.89 -10.96 7.39
C ARG A 79 7.47 -11.11 5.93
N VAL A 80 6.35 -10.51 5.54
CA VAL A 80 5.88 -10.50 4.15
C VAL A 80 6.84 -9.75 3.23
N GLN A 81 7.40 -8.63 3.69
CA GLN A 81 8.33 -7.85 2.89
C GLN A 81 9.68 -8.54 2.72
N THR A 82 10.23 -9.16 3.76
CA THR A 82 11.44 -9.97 3.67
C THR A 82 11.27 -11.12 2.68
N PHE A 83 10.13 -11.81 2.73
CA PHE A 83 9.79 -12.86 1.77
C PHE A 83 9.76 -12.32 0.32
N GLU A 84 9.18 -11.13 0.09
CA GLU A 84 9.17 -10.53 -1.26
C GLU A 84 10.55 -10.10 -1.75
N ILE A 85 11.38 -9.57 -0.85
CA ILE A 85 12.76 -9.16 -1.16
C ILE A 85 13.60 -10.38 -1.55
N GLU A 86 13.50 -11.46 -0.78
CA GLU A 86 14.24 -12.70 -1.04
C GLU A 86 13.78 -13.33 -2.35
N ARG A 87 12.47 -13.35 -2.59
CA ARG A 87 11.88 -13.97 -3.78
C ARG A 87 12.08 -13.17 -5.07
N ARG A 88 12.04 -11.83 -5.05
CA ARG A 88 12.24 -10.98 -6.23
C ARG A 88 13.69 -10.54 -6.43
N GLY A 89 14.54 -10.77 -5.43
CA GLY A 89 15.90 -10.28 -5.39
C GLY A 89 15.99 -8.82 -4.92
N LYS A 90 16.96 -8.55 -4.04
CA LYS A 90 17.21 -7.24 -3.43
C LYS A 90 17.32 -6.10 -4.45
N LYS A 91 17.99 -6.34 -5.57
CA LYS A 91 18.21 -5.33 -6.64
C LYS A 91 16.89 -4.89 -7.29
N GLN A 92 16.05 -5.84 -7.70
CA GLN A 92 14.76 -5.52 -8.32
C GLN A 92 13.80 -4.87 -7.33
N TRP A 93 13.83 -5.31 -6.07
CA TRP A 93 13.04 -4.68 -5.01
C TRP A 93 13.43 -3.21 -4.82
N LYS A 94 14.73 -2.89 -4.71
CA LYS A 94 15.20 -1.50 -4.57
C LYS A 94 14.80 -0.62 -5.75
N ILE A 95 14.89 -1.11 -6.99
CA ILE A 95 14.48 -0.35 -8.18
C ILE A 95 12.98 -0.02 -8.12
N LYS A 96 12.13 -1.01 -7.85
CA LYS A 96 10.67 -0.81 -7.77
C LYS A 96 10.29 0.13 -6.62
N ALA A 97 10.92 -0.02 -5.47
CA ALA A 97 10.70 0.86 -4.33
C ALA A 97 11.18 2.30 -4.61
N SER A 98 12.29 2.48 -5.34
CA SER A 98 12.78 3.81 -5.73
C SER A 98 11.85 4.50 -6.74
N ILE A 99 11.33 3.76 -7.72
CA ILE A 99 10.32 4.29 -8.66
C ILE A 99 9.04 4.69 -7.90
N GLY A 100 8.59 3.85 -6.96
CA GLY A 100 7.44 4.17 -6.11
C GLY A 100 7.68 5.43 -5.26
N LEU A 101 8.87 5.56 -4.68
CA LEU A 101 9.26 6.75 -3.92
C LEU A 101 9.26 8.00 -4.80
N LEU A 102 9.82 7.93 -6.02
CA LEU A 102 9.84 9.06 -6.94
C LEU A 102 8.42 9.52 -7.30
N LEU A 103 7.53 8.59 -7.62
CA LEU A 103 6.12 8.90 -7.90
C LEU A 103 5.43 9.54 -6.69
N LEU A 104 5.64 8.99 -5.49
CA LEU A 104 5.09 9.55 -4.26
C LEU A 104 5.63 10.96 -3.97
N LEU A 105 6.92 11.20 -4.22
CA LEU A 105 7.52 12.53 -4.07
C LEU A 105 6.89 13.56 -5.02
N VAL A 106 6.69 13.20 -6.29
CA VAL A 106 6.03 14.09 -7.26
C VAL A 106 4.61 14.44 -6.80
N ILE A 107 3.86 13.44 -6.32
CA ILE A 107 2.50 13.65 -5.79
C ILE A 107 2.54 14.51 -4.51
N ALA A 108 3.48 14.23 -3.60
CA ALA A 108 3.64 14.98 -2.34
C ALA A 108 3.90 16.46 -2.60
N ILE A 109 4.87 16.76 -3.47
CA ILE A 109 5.26 18.11 -3.83
C ILE A 109 4.09 18.81 -4.53
N GLY A 110 3.44 18.15 -5.49
CA GLY A 110 2.28 18.71 -6.19
C GLY A 110 1.15 19.08 -5.22
N LEU A 111 0.84 18.18 -4.28
CA LEU A 111 -0.17 18.44 -3.24
C LEU A 111 0.26 19.55 -2.29
N THR A 112 1.53 19.62 -1.88
CA THR A 112 2.04 20.72 -1.03
C THR A 112 1.94 22.07 -1.72
N VAL A 113 2.34 22.16 -3.00
CA VAL A 113 2.19 23.38 -3.80
C VAL A 113 0.72 23.78 -3.89
N MET A 114 -0.16 22.82 -4.16
CA MET A 114 -1.60 23.08 -4.20
C MET A 114 -2.14 23.60 -2.86
N VAL A 115 -1.69 23.03 -1.72
CA VAL A 115 -2.08 23.45 -0.37
C VAL A 115 -1.58 24.85 0.00
N VAL A 116 -0.37 25.21 -0.44
CA VAL A 116 0.29 26.47 -0.06
C VAL A 116 -0.09 27.63 -0.99
N VAL A 117 -0.26 27.36 -2.29
CA VAL A 117 -0.47 28.39 -3.32
C VAL A 117 -1.95 28.67 -3.56
N SER A 118 -2.82 27.67 -3.39
CA SER A 118 -4.25 27.88 -3.60
C SER A 118 -4.84 28.60 -2.39
N ASP A 119 -5.66 29.62 -2.62
CA ASP A 119 -6.58 30.16 -1.62
C ASP A 119 -7.74 29.17 -1.48
N ILE A 120 -7.50 28.04 -0.80
CA ILE A 120 -8.42 26.88 -0.73
C ILE A 120 -9.72 27.21 0.01
N GLY A 121 -9.89 28.44 0.51
CA GLY A 121 -11.15 28.91 1.07
C GLY A 121 -12.35 28.80 0.12
N SER A 122 -12.12 28.71 -1.20
CA SER A 122 -13.18 28.69 -2.21
C SER A 122 -13.29 27.40 -3.04
N VAL A 123 -12.54 26.33 -2.73
CA VAL A 123 -12.68 25.05 -3.45
C VAL A 123 -13.68 24.18 -2.68
N PRO A 124 -14.95 24.06 -3.12
CA PRO A 124 -15.87 23.11 -2.52
C PRO A 124 -15.32 21.69 -2.74
N LEU A 125 -15.17 20.94 -1.65
CA LEU A 125 -14.97 19.49 -1.72
C LEU A 125 -16.35 18.86 -1.83
N ASP A 126 -16.73 18.44 -3.03
CA ASP A 126 -18.01 17.79 -3.28
C ASP A 126 -17.81 16.28 -3.14
N PHE A 127 -17.90 15.79 -1.91
CA PHE A 127 -18.04 14.37 -1.67
C PHE A 127 -19.45 13.92 -2.11
N PRO A 128 -19.60 12.82 -2.88
CA PRO A 128 -18.61 11.80 -3.22
C PRO A 128 -17.93 11.97 -4.60
N ASN A 129 -18.27 12.99 -5.40
CA ASN A 129 -17.73 13.13 -6.76
C ASN A 129 -16.21 13.25 -6.78
N ASP A 130 -15.60 13.91 -5.80
CA ASP A 130 -14.15 14.03 -5.71
C ASP A 130 -13.44 12.75 -5.22
N SER A 131 -14.21 11.72 -4.83
CA SER A 131 -13.68 10.45 -4.31
C SER A 131 -13.30 9.45 -5.40
N PHE A 132 -13.73 9.65 -6.65
CA PHE A 132 -13.54 8.64 -7.70
C PHE A 132 -12.07 8.27 -7.94
N ALA A 133 -11.17 9.25 -7.88
CA ALA A 133 -9.73 9.00 -8.02
C ALA A 133 -9.20 8.11 -6.87
N PHE A 134 -9.67 8.35 -5.64
CA PHE A 134 -9.28 7.61 -4.45
C PHE A 134 -9.85 6.18 -4.46
N ILE A 135 -11.12 6.02 -4.86
CA ILE A 135 -11.78 4.72 -5.06
C ILE A 135 -11.05 3.93 -6.17
N GLY A 136 -10.72 4.57 -7.28
CA GLY A 136 -10.00 3.96 -8.40
C GLY A 136 -8.61 3.46 -7.96
N ALA A 137 -7.84 4.28 -7.25
CA ALA A 137 -6.55 3.90 -6.70
C ALA A 137 -6.68 2.72 -5.72
N TRP A 138 -7.67 2.75 -4.84
CA TRP A 138 -7.95 1.68 -3.87
C TRP A 138 -8.31 0.35 -4.54
N LEU A 139 -9.19 0.37 -5.55
CA LEU A 139 -9.56 -0.81 -6.34
C LEU A 139 -8.34 -1.37 -7.10
N GLY A 140 -7.53 -0.50 -7.71
CA GLY A 140 -6.31 -0.89 -8.41
C GLY A 140 -5.32 -1.62 -7.50
N MET A 141 -5.08 -1.08 -6.29
CA MET A 141 -4.22 -1.73 -5.30
C MET A 141 -4.74 -3.11 -4.88
N ASN A 142 -6.04 -3.21 -4.61
CA ASN A 142 -6.70 -4.47 -4.26
C ASN A 142 -6.55 -5.54 -5.34
N LEU A 143 -6.84 -5.19 -6.59
CA LEU A 143 -6.70 -6.09 -7.73
C LEU A 143 -5.25 -6.58 -7.89
N GLY A 144 -4.28 -5.67 -7.72
CA GLY A 144 -2.86 -6.01 -7.75
C GLY A 144 -2.48 -7.04 -6.68
N GLN A 145 -2.91 -6.84 -5.43
CA GLN A 145 -2.62 -7.74 -4.32
C GLN A 145 -3.32 -9.11 -4.49
N ILE A 146 -4.57 -9.14 -4.95
CA ILE A 146 -5.30 -10.38 -5.24
C ILE A 146 -4.60 -11.20 -6.34
N ARG A 147 -4.15 -10.55 -7.42
CA ARG A 147 -3.39 -11.22 -8.49
C ARG A 147 -2.12 -11.89 -7.95
N GLN A 148 -1.38 -11.21 -7.07
CA GLN A 148 -0.17 -11.77 -6.45
C GLN A 148 -0.48 -12.98 -5.55
N ILE A 149 -1.54 -12.90 -4.75
CA ILE A 149 -1.99 -14.01 -3.89
C ILE A 149 -2.46 -15.20 -4.74
N ARG A 150 -3.16 -14.96 -5.85
CA ARG A 150 -3.56 -16.03 -6.79
C ARG A 150 -2.35 -16.69 -7.43
N LYS A 151 -1.33 -15.93 -7.83
CA LYS A 151 -0.07 -16.46 -8.38
C LYS A 151 0.62 -17.39 -7.36
N LEU A 152 0.76 -16.94 -6.11
CA LEU A 152 1.24 -17.78 -5.00
C LEU A 152 0.42 -19.07 -4.83
N GLY A 153 -0.91 -18.99 -4.94
CA GLY A 153 -1.78 -20.16 -4.87
C GLY A 153 -1.55 -21.19 -5.99
N LYS A 154 -1.29 -20.73 -7.22
CA LYS A 154 -0.98 -21.61 -8.35
C LYS A 154 0.34 -22.35 -8.15
N GLU A 155 1.36 -21.66 -7.64
CA GLU A 155 2.69 -22.25 -7.38
C GLU A 155 2.64 -23.33 -6.30
N ILE A 156 1.88 -23.11 -5.22
CA ILE A 156 1.64 -24.14 -4.19
C ILE A 156 0.99 -25.38 -4.81
N SER A 157 -0.01 -25.18 -5.69
CA SER A 157 -0.70 -26.29 -6.35
C SER A 157 0.19 -27.05 -7.32
N GLN A 158 1.13 -26.38 -8.00
CA GLN A 158 2.08 -27.01 -8.91
C GLN A 158 3.18 -27.78 -8.16
N GLY A 159 3.72 -27.19 -7.08
CA GLY A 159 4.69 -27.87 -6.21
C GLY A 159 4.11 -29.12 -5.55
N SER A 160 2.82 -29.10 -5.17
CA SER A 160 2.12 -30.27 -4.64
C SER A 160 1.90 -31.37 -5.68
N LYS A 161 1.66 -31.03 -6.96
CA LYS A 161 1.48 -32.03 -8.03
C LYS A 161 2.80 -32.71 -8.41
N GLY A 162 3.88 -31.95 -8.56
CA GLY A 162 5.20 -32.52 -8.90
C GLY A 162 5.75 -33.43 -7.82
N LYS A 163 5.39 -33.21 -6.54
CA LYS A 163 5.78 -34.10 -5.44
C LYS A 163 5.07 -35.45 -5.48
N ASN A 164 3.79 -35.47 -5.88
CA ASN A 164 3.01 -36.70 -5.99
C ASN A 164 3.42 -37.57 -7.21
N GLU A 165 4.03 -36.99 -8.24
CA GLU A 165 4.53 -37.74 -9.41
C GLU A 165 5.90 -38.38 -9.20
N ILE A 166 6.66 -37.97 -8.17
CA ILE A 166 7.99 -38.52 -7.84
C ILE A 166 7.88 -39.66 -6.82
N GLU A 167 6.75 -39.76 -6.10
CA GLU A 167 6.47 -40.80 -5.11
C GLU A 167 5.67 -42.00 -5.68
N LEU A 168 5.49 -42.07 -7.00
CA LEU A 168 4.84 -43.15 -7.77
C LEU A 168 5.85 -43.83 -8.70
#